data_AF-A0A382Q3Q5-F1
#
_entry.id   AF-A0A382Q3Q5-F1
#
_cell.length_a   1.000
_cell.length_b   1.000
_cell.length_c   1.000
_cell.angle_alpha   90.00
_cell.angle_beta   90.00
_cell.angle_gamma   90.00
#
_symmetry.space_group_name_H-M   'P 1'
#
loop_
_entity.id
_entity.type
_entity.pdbx_description
1 polymer ?
#
loop_
_entity_poly.entity_id
_entity_poly.type
_entity_poly.pdbx_seq_one_letter_code
_entity_poly.pdbx_strand_id
1 'polypeptide(L)'
;RDGRGMCKKCNEGAKVAIPALAIVALLICLVFLVWSTVIKRGGAFKASDGAKKIFISFLQLGALCTTMSIDWPANYIDLFRVQALVSSVGEEFLDVRCMMDSPIPIAQVEYLKTLAYAILPWVLVFISVAIWGTCGKRFVDKKKLRPMMTGTIVLLLYLIYPSLSTSVLGLWKCEDVEGLSGPIFVVDPETLCNDESHLAWIYALGVPSVLVYLLGLPIFAIGLLYRFRHKLDEPNTRIRFGLLYDGYKRENYMHEIWVVMRKLAIIAIGIFGQKRQQVLLALGIVSIFFTHTVLVQPFQTWGLTRLEFVLLFCSFLTLWVGGMFNADPGCPTLWC
;
A
#
# COMPACT_ATOMS: atom_id res chain seq x y z
N ARG A 1 -12.15 10.92 8.40
CA ARG A 1 -12.05 10.74 9.87
C ARG A 1 -10.78 11.43 10.36
N ASP A 2 -10.80 12.11 11.51
CA ASP A 2 -9.54 12.32 12.24
C ASP A 2 -9.20 11.02 12.97
N GLY A 3 -7.92 10.74 13.25
CA GLY A 3 -7.43 9.43 13.74
C GLY A 3 -7.98 8.94 15.10
N ARG A 4 -9.04 9.55 15.63
CA ARG A 4 -9.69 9.28 16.92
C ARG A 4 -11.19 8.98 16.81
N GLY A 5 -11.68 8.55 15.65
CA GLY A 5 -13.10 8.26 15.46
C GLY A 5 -14.01 9.49 15.29
N MET A 6 -13.50 10.71 15.50
CA MET A 6 -14.26 11.97 15.39
C MET A 6 -14.37 12.47 13.94
N CYS A 7 -15.54 13.05 13.61
CA CYS A 7 -15.80 13.71 12.33
C CYS A 7 -14.98 15.01 12.22
N LYS A 8 -14.14 15.10 11.18
CA LYS A 8 -13.44 16.34 10.82
C LYS A 8 -14.39 17.21 9.99
N LYS A 9 -14.63 18.46 10.39
CA LYS A 9 -15.40 19.41 9.58
C LYS A 9 -14.66 19.67 8.26
N CYS A 10 -15.38 19.62 7.14
CA CYS A 10 -14.85 20.03 5.84
C CYS A 10 -14.45 21.51 5.90
N ASN A 11 -13.24 21.84 5.44
CA ASN A 11 -12.76 23.21 5.43
C ASN A 11 -13.42 23.98 4.27
N GLU A 12 -14.22 25.00 4.57
CA GLU A 12 -15.05 25.66 3.57
C GLU A 12 -14.27 26.60 2.62
N GLY A 13 -13.07 27.07 3.02
CA GLY A 13 -12.31 28.06 2.27
C GLY A 13 -11.44 27.53 1.13
N ALA A 14 -11.21 26.22 1.03
CA ALA A 14 -10.29 25.63 0.05
C ALA A 14 -10.77 24.27 -0.50
N LYS A 15 -12.09 24.12 -0.69
CA LYS A 15 -12.76 22.86 -1.06
C LYS A 15 -12.22 22.19 -2.34
N VAL A 16 -11.71 22.97 -3.30
CA VAL A 16 -11.28 22.47 -4.61
C VAL A 16 -9.77 22.63 -4.84
N ALA A 17 -9.16 23.70 -4.34
CA ALA A 17 -7.77 24.03 -4.64
C ALA A 17 -6.76 23.02 -4.04
N ILE A 18 -6.95 22.62 -2.78
CA ILE A 18 -6.08 21.67 -2.10
C ILE A 18 -6.11 20.28 -2.75
N PRO A 19 -7.29 19.64 -2.98
CA PRO A 19 -7.33 18.34 -3.64
C PRO A 19 -6.85 18.41 -5.10
N ALA A 20 -7.12 19.50 -5.82
CA ALA A 20 -6.60 19.68 -7.18
C ALA A 20 -5.06 19.74 -7.22
N LEU A 21 -4.43 20.47 -6.28
CA LEU A 21 -2.97 20.54 -6.17
C LEU A 21 -2.36 19.19 -5.81
N ALA A 22 -3.01 18.44 -4.92
CA ALA A 22 -2.59 17.08 -4.55
C ALA A 22 -2.58 16.15 -5.77
N ILE A 23 -3.70 16.11 -6.52
CA ILE A 23 -3.81 15.31 -7.76
C ILE A 23 -2.73 15.69 -8.78
N VAL A 24 -2.45 16.99 -8.98
CA VAL A 24 -1.40 17.44 -9.89
C VAL A 24 -0.01 16.97 -9.42
N ALA A 25 0.29 17.12 -8.13
CA ALA A 25 1.55 16.66 -7.54
C ALA A 25 1.71 15.14 -7.69
N LEU A 26 0.64 14.37 -7.47
CA LEU A 26 0.61 12.92 -7.65
C LEU A 26 0.86 12.52 -9.10
N LEU A 27 0.23 13.19 -10.07
CA LEU A 27 0.47 12.94 -11.50
C LEU A 27 1.92 13.25 -11.89
N ILE A 28 2.48 14.35 -11.40
CA ILE A 28 3.89 14.70 -11.63
C ILE A 28 4.81 13.62 -11.03
N CYS A 29 4.53 13.18 -9.80
CA CYS A 29 5.28 12.12 -9.12
C CYS A 29 5.23 10.81 -9.91
N LEU A 30 4.05 10.40 -10.39
CA LEU A 30 3.86 9.21 -11.22
C LEU A 30 4.65 9.30 -12.53
N VAL A 31 4.55 10.41 -13.25
CA VAL A 31 5.31 10.62 -14.49
C VAL A 31 6.81 10.58 -14.21
N PHE A 32 7.28 11.19 -13.13
CA PHE A 32 8.67 11.14 -12.71
C PHE A 32 9.14 9.72 -12.35
N LEU A 33 8.32 8.94 -11.64
CA LEU A 33 8.62 7.56 -11.30
C LEU A 33 8.70 6.69 -12.56
N VAL A 34 7.73 6.78 -13.48
CA VAL A 34 7.75 6.07 -14.77
C VAL A 34 8.97 6.47 -15.58
N TRP A 35 9.25 7.76 -15.70
CA TRP A 35 10.41 8.25 -16.44
C TRP A 35 11.73 7.76 -15.83
N SER A 36 11.89 7.83 -14.52
CA SER A 36 13.14 7.45 -13.85
C SER A 36 13.37 5.94 -13.82
N THR A 37 12.33 5.14 -13.59
CA THR A 37 12.42 3.68 -13.40
C THR A 37 12.29 2.88 -14.68
N VAL A 38 11.50 3.33 -15.66
CA VAL A 38 11.25 2.61 -16.92
C VAL A 38 12.07 3.20 -18.06
N ILE A 39 11.96 4.51 -18.29
CA ILE A 39 12.55 5.17 -19.48
C ILE A 39 14.06 5.36 -19.32
N LYS A 40 14.48 6.16 -18.34
CA LYS A 40 15.89 6.52 -18.09
C LYS A 40 16.75 5.32 -17.72
N ARG A 41 16.13 4.28 -17.16
CA ARG A 41 16.83 3.09 -16.70
C ARG A 41 17.25 2.17 -17.85
N GLY A 42 16.38 1.99 -18.85
CA GLY A 42 16.68 1.21 -20.05
C GLY A 42 17.15 -0.24 -19.79
N GLY A 43 16.82 -0.82 -18.63
CA GLY A 43 17.25 -2.18 -18.25
C GLY A 43 18.61 -2.27 -17.56
N ALA A 44 19.23 -1.15 -17.19
CA ALA A 44 20.46 -1.16 -16.39
C ALA A 44 20.16 -1.31 -14.88
N PHE A 45 21.05 -1.98 -14.14
CA PHE A 45 21.00 -1.95 -12.67
C PHE A 45 21.48 -0.59 -12.15
N LYS A 46 20.74 0.00 -11.21
CA LYS A 46 21.21 1.14 -10.42
C LYS A 46 20.85 0.92 -8.96
N ALA A 47 21.82 1.07 -8.06
CA ALA A 47 21.58 0.97 -6.62
C ALA A 47 20.50 1.97 -6.15
N SER A 48 20.37 3.12 -6.79
CA SER A 48 19.31 4.10 -6.50
C SER A 48 17.90 3.51 -6.62
N ASP A 49 17.67 2.55 -7.52
CA ASP A 49 16.33 2.00 -7.74
C ASP A 49 15.95 1.01 -6.64
N GLY A 50 16.92 0.22 -6.17
CA GLY A 50 16.76 -0.56 -4.94
C GLY A 50 16.50 0.33 -3.73
N ALA A 51 17.22 1.46 -3.60
CA ALA A 51 17.06 2.37 -2.48
C ALA A 51 15.67 3.03 -2.46
N LYS A 52 15.18 3.51 -3.62
CA LYS A 52 13.80 4.05 -3.75
C LYS A 52 12.76 3.01 -3.32
N LYS A 53 12.92 1.76 -3.75
CA LYS A 53 12.00 0.67 -3.45
C LYS A 53 11.95 0.35 -1.95
N ILE A 54 13.11 0.24 -1.32
CA ILE A 54 13.26 0.05 0.13
C ILE A 54 12.58 1.21 0.88
N PHE A 55 12.87 2.45 0.47
CA PHE A 55 12.31 3.65 1.09
C PHE A 55 10.77 3.74 0.93
N ILE A 56 10.25 3.49 -0.27
CA ILE A 56 8.80 3.42 -0.52
C ILE A 56 8.17 2.32 0.35
N SER A 57 8.81 1.14 0.46
CA SER A 57 8.30 0.08 1.32
C SER A 57 8.28 0.45 2.80
N PHE A 58 9.24 1.24 3.27
CA PHE A 58 9.26 1.76 4.65
C PHE A 58 8.11 2.73 4.90
N LEU A 59 7.90 3.69 4.00
CA LEU A 59 6.80 4.65 4.11
C LEU A 59 5.43 3.93 4.08
N GLN A 60 5.27 2.94 3.19
CA GLN A 60 4.06 2.12 3.13
C GLN A 60 3.85 1.37 4.44
N LEU A 61 4.92 0.79 5.01
CA LEU A 61 4.85 0.06 6.28
C LEU A 61 4.44 0.97 7.45
N GLY A 62 4.97 2.19 7.51
CA GLY A 62 4.58 3.18 8.51
C GLY A 62 3.14 3.66 8.36
N ALA A 63 2.67 3.88 7.12
CA ALA A 63 1.27 4.21 6.84
C ALA A 63 0.30 3.13 7.34
N LEU A 64 0.69 1.84 7.24
CA LEU A 64 -0.12 0.72 7.72
C LEU A 64 -0.32 0.71 9.25
N CYS A 65 0.46 1.45 10.03
CA CYS A 65 0.23 1.60 11.48
C CYS A 65 -1.14 2.23 11.79
N THR A 66 -1.72 2.98 10.86
CA THR A 66 -3.08 3.55 10.99
C THR A 66 -4.20 2.52 10.84
N THR A 67 -3.89 1.33 10.32
CA THR A 67 -4.87 0.24 10.22
C THR A 67 -5.13 -0.41 11.58
N MET A 68 -4.19 -0.31 12.51
CA MET A 68 -4.31 -0.85 13.86
C MET A 68 -5.09 0.08 14.78
N SER A 69 -5.78 -0.49 15.76
CA SER A 69 -6.57 0.24 16.76
C SER A 69 -5.70 0.77 17.90
N ILE A 70 -4.66 1.53 17.56
CA ILE A 70 -3.74 2.19 18.50
C ILE A 70 -4.11 3.67 18.59
N ASP A 71 -4.22 4.18 19.82
CA ASP A 71 -4.54 5.57 20.11
C ASP A 71 -3.32 6.49 19.92
N TRP A 72 -2.87 6.64 18.67
CA TRP A 72 -1.70 7.45 18.32
C TRP A 72 -1.91 8.95 18.60
N PRO A 73 -0.90 9.66 19.13
CA PRO A 73 -0.93 11.11 19.21
C PRO A 73 -0.98 11.77 17.81
N ALA A 74 -1.50 13.01 17.74
CA ALA A 74 -1.84 13.67 16.47
C ALA A 74 -0.63 13.83 15.51
N ASN A 75 0.55 14.14 16.06
CA ASN A 75 1.79 14.25 15.31
C ASN A 75 2.20 12.94 14.60
N TYR A 76 1.92 11.78 15.18
CA TYR A 76 2.18 10.49 14.54
C TYR A 76 1.18 10.21 13.43
N ILE A 77 -0.11 10.49 13.65
CA ILE A 77 -1.14 10.34 12.61
C ILE A 77 -0.83 11.22 11.40
N ASP A 78 -0.42 12.47 11.60
CA ASP A 78 -0.05 13.36 10.49
C ASP A 78 1.19 12.87 9.76
N LEU A 79 2.19 12.34 10.48
CA LEU A 79 3.34 11.69 9.85
C LEU A 79 2.91 10.49 9.00
N PHE A 80 2.09 9.59 9.53
CA PHE A 80 1.63 8.40 8.80
C PHE A 80 0.81 8.78 7.56
N ARG A 81 0.00 9.84 7.62
CA ARG A 81 -0.70 10.39 6.46
C ARG A 81 0.28 10.89 5.40
N VAL A 82 1.30 11.64 5.77
CA VAL A 82 2.34 12.08 4.82
C VAL A 82 3.07 10.88 4.23
N GLN A 83 3.39 9.87 5.03
CA GLN A 83 4.00 8.63 4.53
C GLN A 83 3.08 7.90 3.55
N ALA A 84 1.77 7.86 3.81
CA ALA A 84 0.78 7.26 2.92
C ALA A 84 0.70 8.01 1.58
N LEU A 85 0.60 9.35 1.61
CA LEU A 85 0.55 10.22 0.42
C LEU A 85 1.77 10.07 -0.48
N VAL A 86 2.98 9.99 0.10
CA VAL A 86 4.22 9.89 -0.67
C VAL A 86 4.41 8.49 -1.28
N SER A 87 3.87 7.46 -0.64
CA SER A 87 4.22 6.08 -0.93
C SER A 87 3.12 5.24 -1.59
N SER A 88 1.88 5.74 -1.60
CA SER A 88 0.76 5.09 -2.23
C SER A 88 -0.04 6.05 -3.11
N VAL A 89 -0.42 5.55 -4.28
CA VAL A 89 -1.19 6.28 -5.28
C VAL A 89 -2.65 5.90 -5.08
N GLY A 90 -3.42 6.70 -4.35
CA GLY A 90 -4.85 6.42 -4.17
C GLY A 90 -5.55 7.15 -3.03
N GLU A 91 -4.85 7.50 -1.96
CA GLU A 91 -5.50 8.10 -0.77
C GLU A 91 -6.04 9.52 -1.01
N GLU A 92 -5.45 10.24 -1.97
CA GLU A 92 -5.88 11.60 -2.33
C GLU A 92 -7.21 11.66 -3.09
N PHE A 93 -7.62 10.58 -3.77
CA PHE A 93 -8.79 10.59 -4.65
C PHE A 93 -10.13 10.53 -3.91
N LEU A 94 -10.14 10.46 -2.57
CA LEU A 94 -11.33 10.02 -1.83
C LEU A 94 -11.80 10.95 -0.71
N ASP A 95 -11.21 12.13 -0.57
CA ASP A 95 -11.83 13.23 0.22
C ASP A 95 -12.88 14.01 -0.62
N VAL A 96 -13.43 13.36 -1.64
CA VAL A 96 -14.52 13.85 -2.51
C VAL A 96 -15.81 14.09 -1.71
N ARG A 97 -15.92 13.53 -0.50
CA ARG A 97 -17.00 13.86 0.45
C ARG A 97 -17.13 15.35 0.72
N CYS A 98 -16.04 16.11 0.69
CA CYS A 98 -16.09 17.56 0.86
C CYS A 98 -16.41 18.33 -0.45
N MET A 99 -16.44 17.65 -1.59
CA MET A 99 -16.78 18.22 -2.90
C MET A 99 -18.21 17.91 -3.34
N MET A 100 -18.92 17.01 -2.65
CA MET A 100 -20.29 16.62 -2.97
C MET A 100 -21.28 17.26 -2.01
N ASP A 101 -22.32 17.91 -2.54
CA ASP A 101 -23.33 18.64 -1.77
C ASP A 101 -24.38 17.74 -1.08
N SER A 102 -24.42 16.43 -1.39
CA SER A 102 -25.39 15.50 -0.81
C SER A 102 -24.79 14.63 0.32
N PRO A 103 -25.50 14.46 1.46
CA PRO A 103 -25.04 13.59 2.53
C PRO A 103 -25.20 12.13 2.13
N ILE A 104 -24.10 11.50 1.70
CA ILE A 104 -24.05 10.05 1.45
C ILE A 104 -23.71 9.32 2.77
N PRO A 105 -24.41 8.21 3.11
CA PRO A 105 -24.08 7.36 4.25
C PRO A 105 -22.61 6.94 4.29
N ILE A 106 -22.08 6.74 5.50
CA ILE A 106 -20.64 6.57 5.68
C ILE A 106 -20.17 5.25 5.05
N ALA A 107 -20.92 4.17 5.26
CA ALA A 107 -20.66 2.86 4.68
C ALA A 107 -20.64 2.88 3.15
N GLN A 108 -21.60 3.58 2.52
CA GLN A 108 -21.68 3.66 1.05
C GLN A 108 -20.43 4.28 0.42
N VAL A 109 -19.85 5.30 1.05
CA VAL A 109 -18.59 5.88 0.55
C VAL A 109 -17.43 4.90 0.68
N GLU A 110 -17.38 4.10 1.75
CA GLU A 110 -16.32 3.09 1.90
C GLU A 110 -16.49 1.94 0.88
N TYR A 111 -17.73 1.55 0.55
CA TYR A 111 -18.00 0.58 -0.51
C TYR A 111 -17.62 1.12 -1.90
N LEU A 112 -18.00 2.36 -2.21
CA LEU A 112 -17.63 3.01 -3.47
C LEU A 112 -16.12 3.22 -3.59
N LYS A 113 -15.46 3.57 -2.48
CA LYS A 113 -14.00 3.63 -2.38
C LYS A 113 -13.36 2.28 -2.71
N THR A 114 -13.86 1.20 -2.10
CA THR A 114 -13.35 -0.14 -2.34
C THR A 114 -13.57 -0.57 -3.79
N LEU A 115 -14.74 -0.25 -4.36
CA LEU A 115 -15.06 -0.50 -5.76
C LEU A 115 -14.13 0.27 -6.69
N ALA A 116 -13.86 1.54 -6.40
CA ALA A 116 -12.91 2.35 -7.17
C ALA A 116 -11.51 1.74 -7.16
N TYR A 117 -11.04 1.27 -5.99
CA TYR A 117 -9.76 0.55 -5.90
C TYR A 117 -9.76 -0.77 -6.67
N ALA A 118 -10.85 -1.53 -6.66
CA ALA A 118 -10.94 -2.76 -7.45
C ALA A 118 -10.92 -2.50 -8.97
N ILE A 119 -11.51 -1.40 -9.43
CA ILE A 119 -11.52 -1.01 -10.84
C ILE A 119 -10.18 -0.37 -11.27
N LEU A 120 -9.50 0.32 -10.36
CA LEU A 120 -8.28 1.09 -10.64
C LEU A 120 -7.17 0.30 -11.36
N PRO A 121 -6.79 -0.95 -10.97
CA PRO A 121 -5.83 -1.76 -11.71
C PRO A 121 -6.13 -1.86 -13.22
N TRP A 122 -7.40 -2.08 -13.59
CA TRP A 122 -7.82 -2.21 -14.98
C TRP A 122 -7.73 -0.89 -15.73
N VAL A 123 -8.13 0.21 -15.08
CA VAL A 123 -8.02 1.56 -15.62
C VAL A 123 -6.55 1.92 -15.86
N LEU A 124 -5.66 1.64 -14.91
CA LEU A 124 -4.22 1.90 -15.06
C LEU A 124 -3.59 1.08 -16.17
N VAL A 125 -4.01 -0.18 -16.36
CA VAL A 125 -3.60 -1.01 -17.50
C VAL A 125 -4.07 -0.39 -18.82
N PHE A 126 -5.34 -0.01 -18.92
CA PHE A 126 -5.91 0.59 -20.13
C PHE A 126 -5.21 1.90 -20.49
N ILE A 127 -5.04 2.81 -19.52
CA ILE A 127 -4.34 4.08 -19.69
C ILE A 127 -2.88 3.83 -20.12
N SER A 128 -2.19 2.87 -19.49
CA SER A 128 -0.82 2.52 -19.88
C SER A 128 -0.74 2.04 -21.33
N VAL A 129 -1.65 1.15 -21.76
CA VAL A 129 -1.70 0.67 -23.14
C VAL A 129 -2.00 1.81 -24.11
N ALA A 130 -2.92 2.71 -23.77
CA ALA A 130 -3.25 3.87 -24.60
C ALA A 130 -2.07 4.84 -24.75
N ILE A 131 -1.42 5.23 -23.64
CA ILE A 131 -0.27 6.15 -23.65
C ILE A 131 0.92 5.56 -24.40
N TRP A 132 1.29 4.31 -24.13
CA TRP A 132 2.40 3.66 -24.83
C TRP A 132 2.07 3.35 -26.29
N GLY A 133 0.79 3.05 -26.60
CA GLY A 133 0.31 2.80 -27.96
C GLY A 133 0.22 4.04 -28.84
N THR A 134 0.08 5.23 -28.25
CA THR A 134 -0.01 6.52 -28.95
C THR A 134 1.31 7.30 -28.84
N CYS A 135 1.58 7.89 -27.68
CA CYS A 135 2.78 8.70 -27.41
C CYS A 135 4.05 7.85 -27.44
N GLY A 136 4.03 6.64 -26.87
CA GLY A 136 5.22 5.79 -26.77
C GLY A 136 5.84 5.44 -28.14
N LYS A 137 5.01 5.24 -29.18
CA LYS A 137 5.47 4.98 -30.55
C LYS A 137 6.26 6.14 -31.15
N ARG A 138 6.02 7.37 -30.70
CA ARG A 138 6.68 8.58 -31.21
C ARG A 138 8.07 8.80 -30.60
N PHE A 139 8.27 8.37 -29.36
CA PHE A 139 9.49 8.67 -28.59
C PHE A 139 10.41 7.47 -28.35
N VAL A 140 9.96 6.23 -28.60
CA VAL A 140 10.68 5.01 -28.22
C VAL A 140 10.74 3.99 -29.36
N ASP A 141 11.89 3.32 -29.50
CA ASP A 141 12.10 2.22 -30.43
C ASP A 141 11.06 1.11 -30.29
N LYS A 142 10.55 0.60 -31.42
CA LYS A 142 9.54 -0.47 -31.48
C LYS A 142 9.91 -1.71 -30.65
N LYS A 143 11.21 -2.05 -30.56
CA LYS A 143 11.71 -3.21 -29.79
C LYS A 143 11.58 -3.02 -28.27
N LYS A 144 11.68 -1.78 -27.77
CA LYS A 144 11.63 -1.44 -26.33
C LYS A 144 10.23 -1.05 -25.86
N LEU A 145 9.32 -0.74 -26.78
CA LEU A 145 7.96 -0.29 -26.46
C LEU A 145 7.18 -1.27 -25.58
N ARG A 146 7.08 -2.55 -25.98
CA ARG A 146 6.36 -3.58 -25.20
C ARG A 146 6.99 -3.82 -23.82
N PRO A 147 8.32 -3.96 -23.69
CA PRO A 147 8.98 -4.01 -22.40
C PRO A 147 8.63 -2.83 -21.49
N MET A 148 8.74 -1.60 -21.98
CA MET A 148 8.49 -0.39 -21.18
C MET A 148 7.03 -0.25 -20.77
N MET A 149 6.10 -0.60 -21.67
CA MET A 149 4.67 -0.67 -21.35
C MET A 149 4.41 -1.66 -20.20
N THR A 150 4.98 -2.86 -20.28
CA THR A 150 4.84 -3.89 -19.23
C THR A 150 5.45 -3.40 -17.90
N GLY A 151 6.65 -2.81 -17.94
CA GLY A 151 7.31 -2.26 -16.75
C GLY A 151 6.51 -1.13 -16.09
N THR A 152 5.85 -0.29 -16.90
CA THR A 152 4.95 0.76 -16.39
C THR A 152 3.74 0.15 -15.68
N ILE A 153 3.11 -0.86 -16.27
CA ILE A 153 1.99 -1.58 -15.64
C ILE A 153 2.43 -2.20 -14.31
N VAL A 154 3.56 -2.91 -14.29
CA VAL A 154 4.10 -3.53 -13.07
C VAL A 154 4.38 -2.49 -11.99
N LEU A 155 4.94 -1.33 -12.35
CA LEU A 155 5.18 -0.23 -11.42
C LEU A 155 3.89 0.32 -10.82
N LEU A 156 2.90 0.61 -11.65
CA LEU A 156 1.63 1.17 -11.20
C LEU A 156 0.90 0.18 -10.28
N LEU A 157 0.83 -1.10 -10.68
CA LEU A 157 0.24 -2.16 -9.84
C LEU A 157 0.96 -2.31 -8.50
N TYR A 158 2.29 -2.23 -8.50
CA TYR A 158 3.09 -2.30 -7.29
C TYR A 158 2.80 -1.15 -6.31
N LEU A 159 2.61 0.07 -6.83
CA LEU A 159 2.32 1.25 -6.01
C LEU A 159 0.90 1.23 -5.41
N ILE A 160 -0.10 0.76 -6.15
CA ILE A 160 -1.50 0.72 -5.66
C ILE A 160 -1.78 -0.48 -4.75
N TYR A 161 -0.96 -1.53 -4.82
CA TYR A 161 -1.16 -2.79 -4.10
C TYR A 161 -1.48 -2.63 -2.60
N PRO A 162 -0.72 -1.84 -1.79
CA PRO A 162 -1.01 -1.68 -0.37
C PRO A 162 -2.37 -1.01 -0.12
N SER A 163 -2.69 0.09 -0.80
CA SER A 163 -3.99 0.77 -0.61
C SER A 163 -5.17 -0.07 -1.08
N LEU A 164 -5.01 -0.83 -2.17
CA LEU A 164 -5.99 -1.81 -2.61
C LEU A 164 -6.21 -2.88 -1.54
N SER A 165 -5.13 -3.45 -0.99
CA SER A 165 -5.20 -4.49 0.02
C SER A 165 -5.88 -4.01 1.31
N THR A 166 -5.53 -2.81 1.78
CA THR A 166 -6.14 -2.21 2.97
C THR A 166 -7.62 -1.89 2.76
N SER A 167 -8.00 -1.37 1.58
CA SER A 167 -9.41 -1.03 1.30
C SER A 167 -10.27 -2.28 1.18
N VAL A 168 -9.79 -3.30 0.47
CA VAL A 168 -10.51 -4.57 0.29
C VAL A 168 -10.69 -5.29 1.63
N LEU A 169 -9.60 -5.50 2.37
CA LEU A 169 -9.70 -6.18 3.67
C LEU A 169 -10.45 -5.32 4.70
N GLY A 170 -10.44 -3.99 4.55
CA GLY A 170 -11.14 -3.06 5.42
C GLY A 170 -12.64 -3.32 5.52
N LEU A 171 -13.24 -3.97 4.51
CA LEU A 171 -14.65 -4.42 4.56
C LEU A 171 -14.93 -5.40 5.72
N TRP A 172 -13.94 -6.13 6.20
CA TRP A 172 -14.09 -7.06 7.33
C TRP A 172 -13.71 -6.44 8.69
N LYS A 173 -13.43 -5.13 8.76
CA LYS A 173 -13.03 -4.48 10.00
C LYS A 173 -14.26 -4.25 10.90
N CYS A 174 -14.58 -5.26 11.69
CA CYS A 174 -15.72 -5.32 12.59
C CYS A 174 -15.27 -5.33 14.06
N GLU A 175 -16.04 -4.71 14.95
CA GLU A 175 -15.75 -4.66 16.39
C GLU A 175 -17.02 -4.96 17.18
N ASP A 176 -16.88 -5.79 18.22
CA ASP A 176 -17.96 -6.06 19.17
C ASP A 176 -18.00 -4.95 20.23
N VAL A 177 -19.18 -4.34 20.40
CA VAL A 177 -19.40 -3.29 21.39
C VAL A 177 -20.40 -3.80 22.43
N GLU A 178 -20.04 -3.64 23.71
CA GLU A 178 -20.91 -4.02 24.83
C GLU A 178 -22.26 -3.29 24.74
N GLY A 179 -23.36 -4.06 24.74
CA GLY A 179 -24.73 -3.52 24.70
C GLY A 179 -25.41 -3.52 23.33
N LEU A 180 -24.73 -3.89 22.25
CA LEU A 180 -25.34 -4.12 20.93
C LEU A 180 -25.56 -5.61 20.65
N SER A 181 -26.52 -5.92 19.78
CA SER A 181 -26.91 -7.29 19.40
C SER A 181 -25.97 -7.96 18.37
N GLY A 182 -24.88 -7.29 17.97
CA GLY A 182 -23.89 -7.85 17.05
C GLY A 182 -22.71 -6.91 16.76
N PRO A 183 -21.69 -7.40 16.02
CA PRO A 183 -20.51 -6.62 15.67
C PRO A 183 -20.86 -5.46 14.74
N ILE A 184 -20.33 -4.28 15.02
CA ILE A 184 -20.50 -3.08 14.21
C ILE A 184 -19.36 -2.94 13.20
N PHE A 185 -19.66 -2.34 12.06
CA PHE A 185 -18.64 -1.98 11.09
C PHE A 185 -17.86 -0.77 11.60
N VAL A 186 -16.55 -0.91 11.84
CA VAL A 186 -15.75 0.14 12.52
C VAL A 186 -15.76 1.47 11.77
N VAL A 187 -15.88 1.44 10.44
CA VAL A 187 -15.92 2.64 9.60
C VAL A 187 -17.27 3.37 9.74
N ASP A 188 -18.37 2.62 9.84
CA ASP A 188 -19.73 3.16 9.97
C ASP A 188 -20.50 2.41 11.07
N PRO A 189 -20.52 2.94 12.31
CA PRO A 189 -21.19 2.31 13.45
C PRO A 189 -22.71 2.13 13.29
N GLU A 190 -23.35 2.80 12.32
CA GLU A 190 -24.76 2.60 11.99
C GLU A 190 -25.02 1.28 11.26
N THR A 191 -23.97 0.68 10.66
CA THR A 191 -24.06 -0.56 9.90
C THR A 191 -23.57 -1.75 10.72
N LEU A 192 -24.40 -2.79 10.85
CA LEU A 192 -24.01 -4.06 11.46
C LEU A 192 -23.22 -4.90 10.46
N CYS A 193 -22.18 -5.60 10.92
CA CYS A 193 -21.39 -6.47 10.04
C CYS A 193 -22.16 -7.71 9.55
N ASN A 194 -23.23 -8.09 10.25
CA ASN A 194 -24.11 -9.18 9.85
C ASN A 194 -25.28 -8.71 8.98
N ASP A 195 -25.35 -7.42 8.64
CA ASP A 195 -26.40 -6.91 7.77
C ASP A 195 -26.31 -7.50 6.36
N GLU A 196 -27.45 -7.86 5.78
CA GLU A 196 -27.50 -8.49 4.45
C GLU A 196 -26.88 -7.60 3.37
N SER A 197 -27.07 -6.27 3.49
CA SER A 197 -26.50 -5.32 2.53
C SER A 197 -24.97 -5.30 2.60
N HIS A 198 -24.40 -5.33 3.81
CA HIS A 198 -22.96 -5.35 4.01
C HIS A 198 -22.34 -6.67 3.54
N LEU A 199 -22.97 -7.80 3.86
CA LEU A 199 -22.56 -9.12 3.40
C LEU A 199 -22.59 -9.22 1.87
N ALA A 200 -23.59 -8.62 1.21
CA ALA A 200 -23.63 -8.56 -0.25
C ALA A 200 -22.39 -7.85 -0.83
N TRP A 201 -21.95 -6.75 -0.25
CA TRP A 201 -20.70 -6.08 -0.66
C TRP A 201 -19.45 -6.93 -0.39
N ILE A 202 -19.39 -7.59 0.77
CA ILE A 202 -18.30 -8.51 1.11
C ILE A 202 -18.20 -9.64 0.07
N TYR A 203 -19.31 -10.30 -0.25
CA TYR A 203 -19.30 -11.45 -1.16
C TYR A 203 -19.19 -11.05 -2.63
N ALA A 204 -19.82 -9.95 -3.06
CA ALA A 204 -19.80 -9.53 -4.46
C ALA A 204 -18.53 -8.77 -4.85
N LEU A 205 -17.92 -8.03 -3.91
CA LEU A 205 -16.74 -7.20 -4.18
C LEU A 205 -15.52 -7.66 -3.38
N GLY A 206 -15.66 -7.86 -2.07
CA GLY A 206 -14.55 -8.21 -1.19
C GLY A 206 -13.88 -9.52 -1.57
N VAL A 207 -14.61 -10.64 -1.53
CA VAL A 207 -14.08 -12.00 -1.76
C VAL A 207 -13.43 -12.12 -3.15
N PRO A 208 -14.08 -11.68 -4.26
CA PRO A 208 -13.43 -11.69 -5.57
C PRO A 208 -12.15 -10.84 -5.61
N SER A 209 -12.14 -9.67 -4.96
CA SER A 209 -10.97 -8.81 -4.92
C SER A 209 -9.80 -9.42 -4.14
N VAL A 210 -10.07 -10.16 -3.05
CA VAL A 210 -9.03 -10.92 -2.32
C VAL A 210 -8.41 -11.99 -3.23
N LEU A 211 -9.24 -12.78 -3.91
CA LEU A 211 -8.77 -13.86 -4.79
C LEU A 211 -7.96 -13.32 -5.97
N VAL A 212 -8.47 -12.29 -6.65
CA VAL A 212 -7.86 -11.73 -7.86
C VAL A 212 -6.62 -10.89 -7.54
N TYR A 213 -6.68 -10.02 -6.55
CA TYR A 213 -5.62 -9.03 -6.31
C TYR A 213 -4.66 -9.44 -5.21
N LEU A 214 -5.15 -9.77 -4.02
CA LEU A 214 -4.28 -10.03 -2.86
C LEU A 214 -3.53 -11.36 -3.01
N LEU A 215 -4.18 -12.39 -3.55
CA LEU A 215 -3.55 -13.68 -3.81
C LEU A 215 -3.08 -13.80 -5.27
N GLY A 216 -3.92 -13.39 -6.22
CA GLY A 216 -3.63 -13.54 -7.64
C GLY A 216 -2.40 -12.76 -8.12
N LEU A 217 -2.20 -11.50 -7.69
CA LEU A 217 -1.04 -10.72 -8.15
C LEU A 217 0.30 -11.28 -7.64
N PRO A 218 0.48 -11.61 -6.33
CA PRO A 218 1.72 -12.24 -5.86
C PRO A 218 1.98 -13.60 -6.51
N ILE A 219 0.96 -14.46 -6.63
CA ILE A 219 1.11 -15.78 -7.29
C ILE A 219 1.50 -15.61 -8.75
N PHE A 220 0.85 -14.67 -9.45
CA PHE A 220 1.19 -14.34 -10.82
C PHE A 220 2.64 -13.85 -10.94
N ALA A 221 3.08 -12.94 -10.06
CA ALA A 221 4.45 -12.45 -10.03
C ALA A 221 5.48 -13.58 -9.80
N ILE A 222 5.20 -14.50 -8.87
CA ILE A 222 6.03 -15.70 -8.63
C ILE A 222 6.13 -16.55 -9.89
N GLY A 223 4.98 -16.90 -10.50
CA GLY A 223 4.95 -17.71 -11.72
C GLY A 223 5.70 -17.05 -12.87
N LEU A 224 5.60 -15.72 -12.99
CA LEU A 224 6.31 -14.93 -14.00
C LEU A 224 7.82 -14.94 -13.77
N LEU A 225 8.28 -14.65 -12.55
CA LEU A 225 9.71 -14.67 -12.21
C LEU A 225 10.30 -16.07 -12.32
N TYR A 226 9.55 -17.11 -11.96
CA TYR A 226 9.99 -18.50 -12.11
C TYR A 226 10.13 -18.87 -13.59
N ARG A 227 9.16 -18.52 -14.43
CA ARG A 227 9.21 -18.77 -15.89
C ARG A 227 10.37 -18.07 -16.57
N PHE A 228 10.67 -16.83 -16.17
CA PHE A 228 11.75 -16.03 -16.77
C PHE A 228 13.07 -16.13 -15.99
N ARG A 229 13.20 -17.07 -15.04
CA ARG A 229 14.36 -17.16 -14.13
C ARG A 229 15.71 -17.24 -14.85
N HIS A 230 15.79 -17.83 -16.04
CA HIS A 230 17.05 -17.94 -16.79
C HIS A 230 17.39 -16.69 -17.63
N LYS A 231 16.45 -15.74 -17.74
CA LYS A 231 16.55 -14.54 -18.58
C LYS A 231 16.47 -13.23 -17.79
N LEU A 232 16.60 -13.29 -16.46
CA LEU A 232 16.49 -12.10 -15.59
C LEU A 232 17.61 -11.08 -15.81
N ASP A 233 18.74 -11.49 -16.38
CA ASP A 233 19.85 -10.58 -16.68
C ASP A 233 19.71 -9.89 -18.06
N GLU A 234 18.75 -10.34 -18.89
CA GLU A 234 18.48 -9.72 -20.18
C GLU A 234 17.86 -8.31 -20.02
N PRO A 235 18.34 -7.29 -20.75
CA PRO A 235 17.84 -5.91 -20.63
C PRO A 235 16.32 -5.78 -20.81
N ASN A 236 15.74 -6.53 -21.74
CA ASN A 236 14.29 -6.50 -22.00
C ASN A 236 13.48 -7.11 -20.86
N THR A 237 13.96 -8.19 -20.24
CA THR A 237 13.32 -8.80 -19.07
C THR A 237 13.41 -7.84 -17.88
N ARG A 238 14.56 -7.19 -17.71
CA ARG A 238 14.77 -6.20 -16.65
C ARG A 238 13.92 -4.95 -16.80
N ILE A 239 13.70 -4.46 -18.02
CA ILE A 239 12.72 -3.36 -18.25
C ILE A 239 11.30 -3.79 -17.83
N ARG A 240 10.92 -5.05 -18.09
CA ARG A 240 9.57 -5.55 -17.80
C ARG A 240 9.32 -5.80 -16.32
N PHE A 241 10.23 -6.53 -15.69
CA PHE A 241 10.01 -7.13 -14.36
C PHE A 241 11.04 -6.68 -13.34
N GLY A 242 11.98 -5.81 -13.73
CA GLY A 242 13.07 -5.37 -12.87
C GLY A 242 12.62 -4.83 -11.53
N LEU A 243 11.48 -4.14 -11.46
CA LEU A 243 10.91 -3.68 -10.19
C LEU A 243 10.70 -4.83 -9.18
N LEU A 244 10.35 -6.03 -9.65
CA LEU A 244 10.05 -7.18 -8.81
C LEU A 244 11.30 -7.87 -8.25
N TYR A 245 12.49 -7.72 -8.86
CA TYR A 245 13.68 -8.47 -8.43
C TYR A 245 15.00 -7.67 -8.40
N ASP A 246 15.03 -6.45 -8.92
CA ASP A 246 16.26 -5.67 -8.94
C ASP A 246 16.65 -5.16 -7.56
N GLY A 247 17.97 -5.11 -7.34
CA GLY A 247 18.56 -4.84 -6.03
C GLY A 247 18.87 -6.12 -5.26
N TYR A 248 18.26 -7.26 -5.63
CA TYR A 248 18.54 -8.55 -5.02
C TYR A 248 19.64 -9.34 -5.72
N LYS A 249 20.32 -10.18 -4.96
CA LYS A 249 21.23 -11.21 -5.46
C LYS A 249 20.45 -12.22 -6.31
N ARG A 250 21.15 -12.86 -7.24
CA ARG A 250 20.55 -13.82 -8.18
C ARG A 250 19.88 -15.01 -7.50
N GLU A 251 20.43 -15.44 -6.36
CA GLU A 251 19.88 -16.53 -5.52
C GLU A 251 18.56 -16.12 -4.82
N ASN A 252 18.42 -14.83 -4.50
CA ASN A 252 17.34 -14.27 -3.70
C ASN A 252 16.40 -13.38 -4.52
N TYR A 253 16.27 -13.64 -5.83
CA TYR A 253 15.45 -12.83 -6.75
C TYR A 253 13.96 -12.77 -6.38
N MET A 254 13.46 -13.74 -5.60
CA MET A 254 12.08 -13.79 -5.10
C MET A 254 11.89 -13.06 -3.76
N HIS A 255 12.91 -12.39 -3.22
CA HIS A 255 12.82 -11.76 -1.90
C HIS A 255 11.67 -10.76 -1.76
N GLU A 256 11.23 -10.17 -2.88
CA GLU A 256 10.08 -9.27 -2.91
C GLU A 256 8.79 -9.87 -2.38
N ILE A 257 8.61 -11.18 -2.54
CA ILE A 257 7.43 -11.88 -2.03
C ILE A 257 7.37 -11.80 -0.51
N TRP A 258 8.51 -11.88 0.18
CA TRP A 258 8.57 -11.71 1.63
C TRP A 258 8.21 -10.26 2.04
N VAL A 259 8.64 -9.26 1.25
CA VAL A 259 8.28 -7.86 1.49
C VAL A 259 6.76 -7.65 1.36
N VAL A 260 6.13 -8.26 0.36
CA VAL A 260 4.68 -8.20 0.15
C VAL A 260 3.92 -8.96 1.24
N MET A 261 4.35 -10.19 1.57
CA MET A 261 3.75 -11.00 2.63
C MET A 261 3.76 -10.29 3.99
N ARG A 262 4.86 -9.59 4.32
CA ARG A 262 4.94 -8.77 5.53
C ARG A 262 3.86 -7.71 5.58
N LYS A 263 3.65 -6.98 4.47
CA LYS A 263 2.61 -5.93 4.39
C LYS A 263 1.21 -6.52 4.55
N LEU A 264 0.92 -7.62 3.86
CA LEU A 264 -0.37 -8.30 3.99
C LEU A 264 -0.63 -8.81 5.40
N ALA A 265 0.38 -9.40 6.04
CA ALA A 265 0.26 -9.88 7.41
C ALA A 265 -0.05 -8.73 8.39
N ILE A 266 0.59 -7.57 8.19
CA ILE A 266 0.34 -6.38 9.01
C ILE A 266 -1.06 -5.80 8.78
N ILE A 267 -1.52 -5.74 7.53
CA ILE A 267 -2.90 -5.34 7.22
C ILE A 267 -3.90 -6.31 7.86
N ALA A 268 -3.66 -7.62 7.76
CA ALA A 268 -4.52 -8.64 8.35
C ALA A 268 -4.56 -8.53 9.88
N ILE A 269 -3.41 -8.33 10.55
CA ILE A 269 -3.35 -8.06 12.00
C ILE A 269 -4.08 -6.75 12.33
N GLY A 270 -3.95 -5.73 11.49
CA GLY A 270 -4.67 -4.45 11.56
C GLY A 270 -6.20 -4.59 11.60
N ILE A 271 -6.73 -5.58 10.90
CA ILE A 271 -8.16 -5.71 10.63
C ILE A 271 -8.81 -6.81 11.47
N PHE A 272 -8.17 -7.97 11.58
CA PHE A 272 -8.67 -9.14 12.29
C PHE A 272 -8.09 -9.29 13.70
N GLY A 273 -7.05 -8.54 14.04
CA GLY A 273 -6.41 -8.62 15.35
C GLY A 273 -7.24 -7.96 16.45
N GLN A 274 -7.36 -8.63 17.60
CA GLN A 274 -7.99 -8.05 18.79
C GLN A 274 -7.14 -6.90 19.36
N LYS A 275 -7.78 -5.80 19.78
CA LYS A 275 -7.12 -4.56 20.25
C LYS A 275 -5.95 -4.79 21.22
N ARG A 276 -6.11 -5.70 22.19
CA ARG A 276 -5.09 -6.00 23.21
C ARG A 276 -3.83 -6.69 22.66
N GLN A 277 -3.97 -7.59 21.69
CA GLN A 277 -2.88 -8.42 21.16
C GLN A 277 -2.32 -7.91 19.84
N GLN A 278 -3.05 -7.02 19.16
CA GLN A 278 -2.73 -6.52 17.83
C GLN A 278 -1.30 -5.99 17.70
N VAL A 279 -0.86 -5.16 18.64
CA VAL A 279 0.49 -4.56 18.60
C VAL A 279 1.58 -5.60 18.83
N LEU A 280 1.36 -6.55 19.74
CA LEU A 280 2.31 -7.64 20.00
C LEU A 280 2.47 -8.55 18.78
N LEU A 281 1.37 -8.89 18.11
CA LEU A 281 1.39 -9.66 16.87
C LEU A 281 2.11 -8.91 15.74
N ALA A 282 1.84 -7.59 15.60
CA ALA A 282 2.50 -6.74 14.63
C ALA A 282 4.01 -6.61 14.88
N LEU A 283 4.41 -6.47 16.14
CA LEU A 283 5.81 -6.41 16.53
C LEU A 283 6.51 -7.75 16.25
N GLY A 284 5.87 -8.87 16.61
CA GLY A 284 6.37 -10.22 16.33
C GLY A 284 6.56 -10.48 14.83
N ILE A 285 5.59 -10.12 13.99
CA ILE A 285 5.71 -10.33 12.54
C ILE A 285 6.84 -9.48 11.96
N VAL A 286 6.96 -8.20 12.33
CA VAL A 286 8.06 -7.35 11.87
C VAL A 286 9.41 -7.90 12.33
N SER A 287 9.53 -8.41 13.55
CA SER A 287 10.76 -9.05 14.05
C SER A 287 11.13 -10.32 13.30
N ILE A 288 10.16 -11.17 12.93
CA ILE A 288 10.39 -12.39 12.15
C ILE A 288 10.94 -12.02 10.77
N PHE A 289 10.28 -11.08 10.07
CA PHE A 289 10.73 -10.64 8.75
C PHE A 289 12.06 -9.90 8.81
N PHE A 290 12.31 -9.10 9.86
CA PHE A 290 13.60 -8.45 10.08
C PHE A 290 14.71 -9.50 10.23
N THR A 291 14.52 -10.50 11.09
CA THR A 291 15.47 -11.60 11.30
C THR A 291 15.71 -12.36 9.98
N HIS A 292 14.65 -12.70 9.25
CA HIS A 292 14.78 -13.34 7.93
C HIS A 292 15.64 -12.50 6.97
N THR A 293 15.40 -11.19 6.87
CA THR A 293 16.19 -10.31 5.99
C THR A 293 17.65 -10.21 6.43
N VAL A 294 17.92 -10.22 7.75
CA VAL A 294 19.27 -10.21 8.31
C VAL A 294 20.03 -11.51 7.97
N LEU A 295 19.37 -12.66 8.10
CA LEU A 295 19.98 -13.97 7.81
C LEU A 295 20.21 -14.20 6.31
N VAL A 296 19.24 -13.84 5.47
CA VAL A 296 19.30 -14.11 4.02
C VAL A 296 20.21 -13.12 3.28
N GLN A 297 20.36 -11.89 3.79
CA GLN A 297 21.11 -10.80 3.15
C GLN A 297 20.83 -10.70 1.63
N PRO A 298 19.58 -10.41 1.25
CA PRO A 298 19.09 -10.59 -0.11
C PRO A 298 19.66 -9.57 -1.10
N PHE A 299 20.15 -8.43 -0.64
CA PHE A 299 20.57 -7.34 -1.53
C PHE A 299 21.98 -7.51 -2.10
N GLN A 300 22.18 -7.00 -3.31
CA GLN A 300 23.45 -7.09 -4.04
C GLN A 300 24.54 -6.17 -3.46
N THR A 301 24.17 -5.02 -2.88
CA THR A 301 25.14 -4.03 -2.35
C THR A 301 24.96 -3.80 -0.86
N TRP A 302 26.06 -3.56 -0.16
CA TRP A 302 26.07 -3.28 1.28
C TRP A 302 25.26 -2.04 1.67
N GLY A 303 25.24 -1.01 0.81
CA GLY A 303 24.43 0.19 1.03
C GLY A 303 22.93 -0.10 1.08
N LEU A 304 22.43 -0.96 0.18
CA LEU A 304 21.03 -1.38 0.17
C LEU A 304 20.69 -2.23 1.40
N THR A 305 21.56 -3.18 1.77
CA THR A 305 21.39 -4.00 2.97
C THR A 305 21.29 -3.14 4.22
N ARG A 306 22.21 -2.17 4.40
CA ARG A 306 22.19 -1.25 5.56
C ARG A 306 20.92 -0.41 5.59
N LEU A 307 20.48 0.09 4.42
CA LEU A 307 19.26 0.89 4.33
C LEU A 307 18.03 0.09 4.76
N GLU A 308 17.83 -1.13 4.26
CA GLU A 308 16.70 -1.98 4.68
C GLU A 308 16.77 -2.27 6.18
N PHE A 309 17.94 -2.64 6.72
CA PHE A 309 18.07 -2.94 8.15
C PHE A 309 17.69 -1.75 9.04
N VAL A 310 18.20 -0.55 8.72
CA VAL A 310 17.90 0.67 9.48
C VAL A 310 16.41 1.01 9.41
N LEU A 311 15.79 0.92 8.23
CA LEU A 311 14.38 1.28 8.07
C LEU A 311 13.43 0.24 8.69
N LEU A 312 13.78 -1.05 8.66
CA LEU A 312 13.01 -2.08 9.37
C LEU A 312 13.15 -1.95 10.88
N PHE A 313 14.35 -1.64 11.37
CA PHE A 313 14.54 -1.36 12.79
C PHE A 313 13.76 -0.11 13.22
N CYS A 314 13.74 0.94 12.40
CA CYS A 314 12.91 2.12 12.65
C CYS A 314 11.40 1.78 12.70
N SER A 315 10.94 0.90 11.80
CA SER A 315 9.55 0.42 11.79
C SER A 315 9.23 -0.40 13.05
N PHE A 316 10.16 -1.26 13.48
CA PHE A 316 10.05 -2.01 14.74
C PHE A 316 9.96 -1.07 15.94
N LEU A 317 10.84 -0.07 16.04
CA LEU A 317 10.79 0.93 17.11
C LEU A 317 9.49 1.72 17.10
N THR A 318 8.98 2.06 15.91
CA THR A 318 7.69 2.75 15.78
C THR A 318 6.56 1.92 16.37
N LEU A 319 6.46 0.63 16.01
CA LEU A 319 5.47 -0.28 16.59
C LEU A 319 5.67 -0.50 18.10
N TRP A 320 6.91 -0.55 18.57
CA TRP A 320 7.23 -0.66 19.98
C TRP A 320 6.71 0.55 20.78
N VAL A 321 6.91 1.77 20.27
CA VAL A 321 6.31 3.00 20.83
C VAL A 321 4.78 2.94 20.78
N GLY A 322 4.19 2.42 19.70
CA GLY A 322 2.74 2.18 19.63
C GLY A 322 2.24 1.22 20.70
N GLY A 323 3.06 0.23 21.08
CA GLY A 323 2.77 -0.70 22.16
C GLY A 323 2.71 -0.02 23.52
N MET A 324 3.60 0.95 23.77
CA MET A 324 3.58 1.77 24.99
C MET A 324 2.29 2.58 25.09
N PHE A 325 1.85 3.24 24.00
CA PHE A 325 0.58 3.97 24.00
C PHE A 325 -0.64 3.08 24.23
N ASN A 326 -0.61 1.83 23.74
CA ASN A 326 -1.69 0.88 23.98
C ASN A 326 -1.71 0.33 25.42
N ALA A 327 -0.55 0.30 26.09
CA ALA A 327 -0.45 -0.12 27.49
C ALA A 327 -0.95 0.97 28.46
N ASP A 328 -0.65 2.24 28.18
CA ASP A 328 -1.00 3.39 29.02
C ASP A 328 -1.83 4.44 28.24
N PRO A 329 -3.15 4.21 28.02
CA PRO A 329 -4.00 5.08 27.22
C PRO A 329 -4.21 6.51 27.78
N GLY A 330 -3.70 6.81 28.97
CA GLY A 330 -3.76 8.13 29.60
C GLY A 330 -2.54 9.03 29.36
N CYS A 331 -1.47 8.53 28.73
CA CYS A 331 -0.21 9.27 28.60
C CYS A 331 -0.04 9.90 27.20
N PRO A 332 -0.05 11.24 27.06
CA PRO A 332 0.16 11.90 25.78
C PRO A 332 1.63 11.92 25.32
N THR A 333 2.58 11.48 26.15
CA THR A 333 4.03 11.50 25.89
C THR A 333 4.69 10.16 26.23
N LEU A 334 5.84 9.86 25.62
CA LEU A 334 6.65 8.67 25.93
C LEU A 334 7.16 8.60 27.38
N TRP A 335 7.16 9.75 28.06
CA TRP A 335 7.53 9.89 29.47
C TRP A 335 6.26 10.18 30.27
N CYS A 336 5.61 9.12 30.69
CA CYS A 336 4.98 9.06 32.01
C CYS A 336 6.00 8.36 32.94
#